data_AF-A0A6D2C258-F1
#
_entry.id   AF-A0A6D2C258-F1
#
_cell.length_a   1.000
_cell.length_b   1.000
_cell.length_c   1.000
_cell.angle_alpha   90.00
_cell.angle_beta   90.00
_cell.angle_gamma   90.00
#
_symmetry.space_group_name_H-M   'P 1'
#
loop_
_entity.id
_entity.type
_entity.pdbx_description
1 polymer ?
#
loop_
_entity_poly.entity_id
_entity_poly.type
_entity_poly.pdbx_seq_one_letter_code
_entity_poly.pdbx_strand_id
1 'polypeptide(L)'
;MDFSKLPQSFVLKTNHDCGGVVLVKDKESFLKDSKSFNEAMTKLTTHLNTNFYTLYRERHYKDIEPRIFVEEMLLDGTKDPDTYKFHIFQGLEDCYIQLTADRFTNYKRTILDKDWNLAPFGFLYDNANNPIPPKPSELEYLKRLAFVLSQMFDYVRVDLYYMPFAKGQKIVVGELTFTHACGTERLVPESWDKKLGDMWKHTSYNRGSDEGK
;
A
#
# COMPACT_ATOMS: atom_id res chain seq x y z
N MET A 1 -16.45 -19.82 -2.90
CA MET A 1 -15.78 -19.21 -4.07
C MET A 1 -15.69 -20.25 -5.16
N ASP A 2 -16.00 -19.89 -6.41
CA ASP A 2 -15.92 -20.82 -7.55
C ASP A 2 -14.60 -20.61 -8.30
N PHE A 3 -13.61 -21.48 -8.02
CA PHE A 3 -12.27 -21.41 -8.61
C PHE A 3 -12.25 -21.69 -10.13
N SER A 4 -13.31 -22.31 -10.68
CA SER A 4 -13.38 -22.60 -12.12
C SER A 4 -13.41 -21.32 -12.95
N LYS A 5 -13.95 -20.23 -12.39
CA LYS A 5 -14.10 -18.91 -13.04
C LYS A 5 -12.87 -18.01 -12.89
N LEU A 6 -11.90 -18.39 -12.07
CA LEU A 6 -10.70 -17.58 -11.81
C LEU A 6 -9.63 -17.81 -12.88
N PRO A 7 -8.76 -16.83 -13.15
CA PRO A 7 -7.62 -16.99 -14.06
C PRO A 7 -6.63 -18.05 -13.54
N GLN A 8 -5.61 -18.39 -14.33
CA GLN A 8 -4.61 -19.40 -13.94
C GLN A 8 -3.72 -18.93 -12.78
N SER A 9 -3.51 -17.63 -12.65
CA SER A 9 -2.80 -17.01 -11.53
C SER A 9 -3.58 -15.80 -11.03
N PHE A 10 -3.61 -15.61 -9.70
CA PHE A 10 -4.35 -14.53 -9.05
C PHE A 10 -3.88 -14.31 -7.62
N VAL A 11 -4.32 -13.21 -7.03
CA VAL A 11 -4.11 -12.89 -5.61
C VAL A 11 -5.46 -12.87 -4.90
N LEU A 12 -5.58 -13.61 -3.80
CA LEU A 12 -6.71 -13.51 -2.87
C LEU A 12 -6.37 -12.49 -1.79
N LYS A 13 -7.29 -11.56 -1.53
CA LYS A 13 -7.13 -10.57 -0.46
C LYS A 13 -8.40 -10.42 0.36
N THR A 14 -8.26 -10.19 1.65
CA THR A 14 -9.32 -9.64 2.50
C THR A 14 -9.37 -8.11 2.38
N ASN A 15 -10.57 -7.54 2.50
CA ASN A 15 -10.84 -6.11 2.26
C ASN A 15 -10.76 -5.21 3.50
N HIS A 16 -10.48 -5.75 4.68
CA HIS A 16 -10.69 -5.07 5.96
C HIS A 16 -9.53 -5.24 6.95
N ASP A 17 -8.33 -5.54 6.46
CA ASP A 17 -7.15 -5.77 7.28
C ASP A 17 -5.84 -5.48 6.54
N CYS A 18 -4.72 -5.74 7.22
CA CYS A 18 -3.41 -5.90 6.61
C CYS A 18 -2.94 -7.36 6.70
N GLY A 19 -2.33 -7.86 5.62
CA GLY A 19 -1.62 -9.15 5.59
C GLY A 19 -2.47 -10.35 5.17
N GLY A 20 -3.79 -10.20 5.03
CA GLY A 20 -4.71 -11.23 4.55
C GLY A 20 -4.61 -11.48 3.04
N VAL A 21 -3.39 -11.78 2.58
CA VAL A 21 -3.03 -11.96 1.17
C VAL A 21 -2.53 -13.39 0.92
N VAL A 22 -3.01 -14.02 -0.14
CA VAL A 22 -2.54 -15.31 -0.66
C VAL A 22 -2.23 -15.19 -2.15
N LEU A 23 -0.99 -15.51 -2.53
CA LEU A 23 -0.56 -15.52 -3.93
C LEU A 23 -0.78 -16.92 -4.52
N VAL A 24 -1.61 -17.01 -5.57
CA VAL A 24 -1.83 -18.24 -6.34
C VAL A 24 -1.13 -18.09 -7.68
N LYS A 25 0.08 -18.64 -7.82
CA LYS A 25 0.88 -18.54 -9.05
C LYS A 25 0.44 -19.53 -10.13
N ASP A 26 -0.04 -20.69 -9.72
CA ASP A 26 -0.60 -21.73 -10.60
C ASP A 26 -1.81 -22.35 -9.91
N LYS A 27 -3.00 -22.12 -10.47
CA LYS A 27 -4.29 -22.54 -9.90
C LYS A 27 -4.36 -24.06 -9.78
N GLU A 28 -3.88 -24.81 -10.77
CA GLU A 28 -3.97 -26.27 -10.75
C GLU A 28 -3.10 -26.88 -9.64
N SER A 29 -1.85 -26.44 -9.53
CA SER A 29 -0.94 -26.89 -8.47
C SER A 29 -1.47 -26.49 -7.10
N PHE A 30 -2.01 -25.28 -6.96
CA PHE A 30 -2.62 -24.80 -5.71
C PHE A 30 -3.82 -25.65 -5.28
N LEU A 31 -4.70 -26.04 -6.21
CA LEU A 31 -5.86 -26.87 -5.90
C LEU A 31 -5.51 -28.35 -5.63
N LYS A 32 -4.39 -28.84 -6.20
CA LYS A 32 -3.91 -30.22 -5.98
C LYS A 32 -3.14 -30.37 -4.67
N ASP A 33 -2.42 -29.34 -4.25
CA ASP A 33 -1.69 -29.33 -2.98
C ASP A 33 -2.61 -29.00 -1.81
N SER A 34 -3.14 -30.06 -1.19
CA SER A 34 -4.05 -29.94 -0.05
C SER A 34 -3.44 -29.19 1.14
N LYS A 35 -2.13 -29.26 1.33
CA LYS A 35 -1.46 -28.56 2.43
C LYS A 35 -1.48 -27.05 2.19
N SER A 36 -0.94 -26.60 1.06
CA SER A 36 -0.91 -25.18 0.70
C SER A 36 -2.31 -24.57 0.60
N PHE A 37 -3.27 -25.34 0.05
CA PHE A 37 -4.66 -24.92 -0.01
C PHE A 37 -5.27 -24.70 1.38
N ASN A 38 -5.11 -25.67 2.29
CA ASN A 38 -5.66 -25.58 3.64
C ASN A 38 -5.00 -24.45 4.46
N GLU A 39 -3.69 -24.26 4.33
CA GLU A 39 -2.97 -23.15 4.97
C GLU A 39 -3.50 -21.79 4.47
N ALA A 40 -3.69 -21.64 3.16
CA ALA A 40 -4.28 -20.44 2.56
C ALA A 40 -5.71 -20.18 3.06
N MET A 41 -6.57 -21.20 3.06
CA MET A 41 -7.96 -21.06 3.51
C MET A 41 -8.04 -20.77 5.01
N THR A 42 -7.17 -21.39 5.81
CA THR A 42 -7.05 -21.09 7.26
C THR A 42 -6.64 -19.65 7.46
N LYS A 43 -5.60 -19.19 6.75
CA LYS A 43 -5.16 -17.78 6.82
C LYS A 43 -6.30 -16.83 6.49
N LEU A 44 -6.95 -17.00 5.34
CA LEU A 44 -8.05 -16.13 4.92
C LEU A 44 -9.24 -16.16 5.91
N THR A 45 -9.56 -17.33 6.45
CA THR A 45 -10.64 -17.49 7.45
C THR A 45 -10.30 -16.78 8.76
N THR A 46 -9.06 -16.91 9.23
CA THR A 46 -8.59 -16.19 10.43
C THR A 46 -8.71 -14.68 10.24
N HIS A 47 -8.28 -14.18 9.08
CA HIS A 47 -8.39 -12.78 8.72
C HIS A 47 -9.86 -12.31 8.64
N LEU A 48 -10.75 -13.06 7.97
CA LEU A 48 -12.18 -12.77 7.92
C LEU A 48 -12.86 -12.69 9.29
N ASN A 49 -12.39 -13.49 10.25
CA ASN A 49 -12.95 -13.54 11.60
C ASN A 49 -12.28 -12.54 12.57
N THR A 50 -11.31 -11.77 12.10
CA THR A 50 -10.52 -10.86 12.94
C THR A 50 -10.72 -9.42 12.49
N ASN A 51 -11.44 -8.64 13.30
CA ASN A 51 -11.59 -7.22 13.02
C ASN A 51 -10.27 -6.48 13.31
N PHE A 52 -9.61 -5.95 12.29
CA PHE A 52 -8.31 -5.30 12.43
C PHE A 52 -8.31 -4.11 13.40
N TYR A 53 -9.45 -3.43 13.55
CA TYR A 53 -9.61 -2.34 14.52
C TYR A 53 -9.42 -2.81 15.97
N THR A 54 -9.82 -4.03 16.33
CA THR A 54 -9.70 -4.49 17.73
C THR A 54 -8.24 -4.73 18.12
N LEU A 55 -7.40 -5.11 17.15
CA LEU A 55 -5.97 -5.35 17.33
C LEU A 55 -5.17 -4.05 17.30
N TYR A 56 -5.43 -3.19 16.32
CA TYR A 56 -4.52 -2.09 15.95
C TYR A 56 -5.15 -0.69 16.05
N ARG A 57 -6.44 -0.60 16.38
CA ARG A 57 -7.18 0.67 16.54
C ARG A 57 -7.28 1.54 15.29
N GLU A 58 -7.00 0.97 14.12
CA GLU A 58 -7.27 1.60 12.82
C GLU A 58 -8.78 1.68 12.56
N ARG A 59 -9.39 2.82 12.92
CA ARG A 59 -10.85 3.01 12.95
C ARG A 59 -11.54 2.76 11.61
N HIS A 60 -10.85 3.00 10.50
CA HIS A 60 -11.43 2.85 9.15
C HIS A 60 -11.76 1.39 8.80
N TYR A 61 -11.17 0.39 9.47
CA TYR A 61 -11.54 -1.02 9.29
C TYR A 61 -12.74 -1.46 10.12
N LYS A 62 -13.14 -0.69 11.14
CA LYS A 62 -14.06 -1.14 12.20
C LYS A 62 -15.37 -1.69 11.67
N ASP A 63 -15.96 -0.98 10.70
CA ASP A 63 -17.32 -1.21 10.23
C ASP A 63 -17.37 -1.80 8.80
N ILE A 64 -16.21 -2.23 8.25
CA ILE A 64 -16.15 -2.86 6.93
C ILE A 64 -16.65 -4.30 7.06
N GLU A 65 -17.63 -4.68 6.22
CA GLU A 65 -18.06 -6.08 6.10
C GLU A 65 -16.92 -6.94 5.54
N PRO A 66 -16.45 -7.98 6.28
CA PRO A 66 -15.36 -8.84 5.84
C PRO A 66 -15.69 -9.62 4.57
N ARG A 67 -14.86 -9.46 3.54
CA ARG A 67 -14.99 -10.16 2.25
C ARG A 67 -13.61 -10.56 1.73
N ILE A 68 -13.59 -11.60 0.89
CA ILE A 68 -12.43 -11.96 0.07
C ILE A 68 -12.71 -11.51 -1.36
N PHE A 69 -11.75 -10.83 -1.96
CA PHE A 69 -11.76 -10.48 -3.37
C PHE A 69 -10.52 -11.04 -4.08
N VAL A 70 -10.57 -11.05 -5.40
CA VAL A 70 -9.53 -11.61 -6.27
C VAL A 70 -8.97 -10.50 -7.13
N GLU A 71 -7.64 -10.35 -7.15
CA GLU A 71 -6.92 -9.47 -8.06
C GLU A 71 -6.11 -10.28 -9.08
N GLU A 72 -5.83 -9.67 -10.22
CA GLU A 72 -4.87 -10.21 -11.19
C GLU A 72 -3.45 -10.28 -10.58
N MET A 73 -2.71 -11.34 -10.93
CA MET A 73 -1.32 -11.47 -10.52
C MET A 73 -0.44 -10.55 -11.37
N LEU A 74 0.23 -9.59 -10.74
CA LEU A 74 1.10 -8.62 -11.42
C LEU A 74 2.56 -9.10 -11.62
N LEU A 75 2.86 -10.38 -11.36
CA LEU A 75 4.20 -10.94 -11.52
C LEU A 75 4.44 -11.34 -12.98
N ASP A 76 5.49 -10.80 -13.60
CA ASP A 76 5.89 -11.15 -14.98
C ASP A 76 6.95 -12.26 -15.06
N GLY A 77 7.31 -12.86 -13.92
CA GLY A 77 8.29 -13.95 -13.83
C GLY A 77 9.75 -13.50 -13.85
N THR A 78 10.05 -12.21 -13.98
CA THR A 78 11.42 -11.68 -14.01
C THR A 78 11.78 -10.91 -12.74
N LYS A 79 10.91 -10.02 -12.27
CA LYS A 79 11.11 -9.21 -11.06
C LYS A 79 9.76 -8.80 -10.49
N ASP A 80 9.69 -8.63 -9.17
CA ASP A 80 8.54 -7.99 -8.54
C ASP A 80 8.42 -6.53 -8.99
N PRO A 81 7.19 -6.02 -9.19
CA PRO A 81 6.99 -4.62 -9.45
C PRO A 81 7.52 -3.75 -8.30
N ASP A 82 8.32 -2.75 -8.66
CA ASP A 82 8.72 -1.73 -7.70
C ASP A 82 7.45 -1.00 -7.22
N THR A 83 7.36 -0.79 -5.90
CA THR A 83 6.21 -0.12 -5.29
C THR A 83 6.61 1.29 -4.88
N TYR A 84 5.94 2.28 -5.45
CA TYR A 84 6.12 3.70 -5.15
C TYR A 84 4.98 4.12 -4.23
N LYS A 85 5.30 4.41 -2.96
CA LYS A 85 4.31 4.81 -1.96
C LYS A 85 4.44 6.29 -1.69
N PHE A 86 3.43 7.06 -2.07
CA PHE A 86 3.42 8.51 -1.93
C PHE A 86 2.72 8.86 -0.63
N HIS A 87 3.47 9.30 0.38
CA HIS A 87 2.92 9.91 1.59
C HIS A 87 2.55 11.36 1.27
N ILE A 88 1.26 11.69 1.35
CA ILE A 88 0.72 12.99 0.95
C ILE A 88 -0.06 13.58 2.12
N PHE A 89 0.29 14.79 2.56
CA PHE A 89 -0.34 15.46 3.72
C PHE A 89 -1.21 16.69 3.34
N GLN A 90 -0.88 17.45 2.28
CA GLN A 90 -1.71 18.57 1.80
C GLN A 90 -1.60 18.73 0.28
N GLY A 91 -1.93 17.67 -0.46
CA GLY A 91 -1.57 17.59 -1.87
C GLY A 91 -0.06 17.46 -2.09
N LEU A 92 0.45 17.80 -3.28
CA LEU A 92 1.83 17.46 -3.66
C LEU A 92 2.94 18.35 -3.07
N GLU A 93 2.63 19.47 -2.43
CA GLU A 93 3.67 20.35 -1.87
C GLU A 93 4.42 19.66 -0.72
N ASP A 94 3.70 18.96 0.15
CA ASP A 94 4.22 18.19 1.29
C ASP A 94 4.12 16.68 1.03
N CYS A 95 4.91 16.19 0.06
CA CYS A 95 4.92 14.78 -0.35
C CYS A 95 6.30 14.13 -0.21
N TYR A 96 6.30 12.90 0.32
CA TYR A 96 7.46 12.01 0.37
C TYR A 96 7.16 10.69 -0.33
N ILE A 97 8.18 10.10 -0.95
CA ILE A 97 8.06 8.89 -1.77
C ILE A 97 8.87 7.78 -1.09
N GLN A 98 8.20 6.74 -0.65
CA GLN A 98 8.85 5.50 -0.23
C GLN A 98 8.93 4.55 -1.43
N LEU A 99 10.14 4.34 -1.96
CA LEU A 99 10.39 3.30 -2.94
C LEU A 99 10.71 1.99 -2.23
N THR A 100 9.98 0.94 -2.60
CA THR A 100 10.28 -0.43 -2.19
C THR A 100 10.63 -1.27 -3.42
N ALA A 101 11.82 -1.84 -3.43
CA ALA A 101 12.33 -2.69 -4.50
C ALA A 101 12.83 -4.04 -3.95
N ASP A 102 12.99 -5.02 -4.84
CA ASP A 102 13.63 -6.31 -4.56
C ASP A 102 13.02 -7.06 -3.35
N ARG A 103 11.67 -7.01 -3.24
CA ARG A 103 10.91 -7.41 -2.05
C ARG A 103 11.19 -8.84 -1.57
N PHE A 104 11.39 -9.79 -2.47
CA PHE A 104 11.65 -11.20 -2.14
C PHE A 104 13.13 -11.62 -2.22
N THR A 105 14.05 -10.70 -2.50
CA THR A 105 15.49 -11.01 -2.60
C THR A 105 16.32 -10.19 -1.61
N ASN A 106 16.57 -8.93 -1.91
CA ASN A 106 17.33 -8.02 -1.06
C ASN A 106 16.50 -6.76 -0.84
N TYR A 107 15.51 -6.85 0.06
CA TYR A 107 14.54 -5.79 0.31
C TYR A 107 15.21 -4.42 0.48
N LYS A 108 14.91 -3.50 -0.42
CA LYS A 108 15.39 -2.11 -0.34
C LYS A 108 14.22 -1.17 -0.10
N ARG A 109 14.36 -0.32 0.92
CA ARG A 109 13.44 0.77 1.22
C ARG A 109 14.22 2.07 1.25
N THR A 110 13.90 2.98 0.34
CA THR A 110 14.48 4.33 0.29
C THR A 110 13.36 5.35 0.38
N ILE A 111 13.52 6.36 1.23
CA ILE A 111 12.59 7.48 1.34
C ILE A 111 13.16 8.66 0.56
N LEU A 112 12.35 9.25 -0.29
CA LEU A 112 12.74 10.33 -1.20
C LEU A 112 11.79 11.51 -1.01
N ASP A 113 12.27 12.71 -1.31
CA ASP A 113 11.41 13.88 -1.47
C ASP A 113 10.76 13.92 -2.87
N LYS A 114 9.91 14.92 -3.11
CA LYS A 114 9.22 15.14 -4.39
C LYS A 114 10.15 15.42 -5.58
N ASP A 115 11.39 15.82 -5.31
CA ASP A 115 12.41 16.20 -6.29
C ASP A 115 13.41 15.05 -6.56
N TRP A 116 13.19 13.89 -5.93
CA TRP A 116 13.99 12.66 -6.06
C TRP A 116 15.34 12.69 -5.32
N ASN A 117 15.45 13.50 -4.25
CA ASN A 117 16.57 13.43 -3.31
C ASN A 117 16.22 12.56 -2.11
N LEU A 118 17.21 12.11 -1.35
CA LEU A 118 16.96 11.41 -0.09
C LEU A 118 16.16 12.29 0.85
N ALA A 119 15.06 11.75 1.38
CA ALA A 119 14.36 12.40 2.47
C ALA A 119 15.29 12.45 3.70
N PRO A 120 15.25 13.52 4.49
CA PRO A 120 16.04 13.71 5.71
C PRO A 120 15.58 12.84 6.89
N PHE A 121 14.80 11.78 6.61
CA PHE A 121 14.32 10.81 7.59
C PHE A 121 14.13 9.43 6.95
N GLY A 122 14.12 8.41 7.79
CA GLY A 122 13.71 7.05 7.44
C GLY A 122 12.72 6.49 8.44
N PHE A 123 12.03 5.42 8.02
CA PHE A 123 11.20 4.61 8.91
C PHE A 123 12.04 3.46 9.45
N LEU A 124 12.04 3.23 10.78
CA LEU A 124 12.83 2.27 11.57
C LEU A 124 14.36 2.37 11.46
N TYR A 125 14.88 2.71 10.29
CA TYR A 125 16.28 2.78 9.94
C TYR A 125 16.60 4.16 9.40
N ASP A 126 17.84 4.58 9.54
CA ASP A 126 18.34 5.81 8.94
C ASP A 126 18.26 5.75 7.40
N ASN A 127 17.96 6.88 6.78
CA ASN A 127 17.87 7.03 5.33
C ASN A 127 19.04 7.81 4.73
N ALA A 128 19.85 8.51 5.55
CA ALA A 128 20.85 9.47 5.09
C ALA A 128 21.93 8.89 4.16
N ASN A 129 22.25 7.59 4.31
CA ASN A 129 23.30 6.91 3.54
C ASN A 129 22.75 5.90 2.53
N ASN A 130 21.44 5.89 2.29
CA ASN A 130 20.86 4.96 1.32
C ASN A 130 21.28 5.35 -0.11
N PRO A 131 21.56 4.37 -0.98
CA PRO A 131 21.79 4.67 -2.39
C PRO A 131 20.50 5.23 -3.00
N ILE A 132 20.63 6.33 -3.75
CA ILE A 132 19.50 6.91 -4.50
C ILE A 132 19.22 5.99 -5.70
N PRO A 133 18.01 5.42 -5.80
CA PRO A 133 17.63 4.57 -6.92
C PRO A 133 17.49 5.39 -8.22
N PRO A 134 17.65 4.75 -9.40
CA PRO A 134 17.39 5.40 -10.67
C PRO A 134 15.99 6.03 -10.70
N LYS A 135 15.92 7.29 -11.14
CA LYS A 135 14.65 8.02 -11.30
C LYS A 135 13.85 7.38 -12.43
N PRO A 136 12.59 6.94 -12.20
CA PRO A 136 11.78 6.40 -13.28
C PRO A 136 11.36 7.51 -14.25
N SER A 137 11.29 7.17 -15.54
CA SER A 137 10.85 8.10 -16.60
C SER A 137 9.43 8.62 -16.38
N GLU A 138 8.58 7.84 -15.73
CA GLU A 138 7.17 8.13 -15.47
C GLU A 138 6.93 8.79 -14.10
N LEU A 139 7.96 9.28 -13.40
CA LEU A 139 7.79 9.85 -12.05
C LEU A 139 6.70 10.91 -11.98
N GLU A 140 6.68 11.86 -12.92
CA GLU A 140 5.69 12.95 -12.90
C GLU A 140 4.26 12.43 -13.11
N TYR A 141 4.09 11.35 -13.87
CA TYR A 141 2.80 10.70 -14.04
C TYR A 141 2.38 9.95 -12.77
N LEU A 142 3.30 9.25 -12.09
CA LEU A 142 3.07 8.63 -10.78
C LEU A 142 2.65 9.68 -9.73
N LYS A 143 3.37 10.81 -9.65
CA LYS A 143 3.05 11.93 -8.75
C LYS A 143 1.65 12.48 -9.04
N ARG A 144 1.31 12.69 -10.31
CA ARG A 144 -0.02 13.18 -10.71
C ARG A 144 -1.12 12.19 -10.33
N LEU A 145 -0.93 10.89 -10.57
CA LEU A 145 -1.91 9.88 -10.19
C LEU A 145 -2.10 9.83 -8.67
N ALA A 146 -1.01 9.85 -7.91
CA ALA A 146 -1.05 9.89 -6.46
C ALA A 146 -1.79 11.13 -5.93
N PHE A 147 -1.54 12.30 -6.52
CA PHE A 147 -2.24 13.54 -6.17
C PHE A 147 -3.75 13.47 -6.42
N VAL A 148 -4.16 12.93 -7.58
CA VAL A 148 -5.59 12.80 -7.89
C VAL A 148 -6.27 11.87 -6.88
N LEU A 149 -5.63 10.77 -6.51
CA LEU A 149 -6.14 9.81 -5.54
C LEU A 149 -6.13 10.36 -4.09
N SER A 150 -5.34 11.39 -3.80
CA SER A 150 -5.21 11.96 -2.46
C SER A 150 -6.16 13.10 -2.15
N GLN A 151 -6.89 13.65 -3.14
CA GLN A 151 -7.63 14.92 -2.99
C GLN A 151 -8.67 14.92 -1.86
N MET A 152 -9.18 13.76 -1.46
CA MET A 152 -10.24 13.64 -0.45
C MET A 152 -9.70 13.47 0.98
N PHE A 153 -8.38 13.46 1.17
CA PHE A 153 -7.78 13.07 2.44
C PHE A 153 -6.77 14.12 2.93
N ASP A 154 -6.84 14.45 4.22
CA ASP A 154 -5.81 15.25 4.91
C ASP A 154 -4.48 14.51 5.04
N TYR A 155 -4.50 13.19 4.94
CA TYR A 155 -3.31 12.39 4.76
C TYR A 155 -3.72 11.08 4.11
N VAL A 156 -2.94 10.66 3.12
CA VAL A 156 -3.03 9.30 2.59
C VAL A 156 -1.67 8.88 2.05
N ARG A 157 -1.33 7.62 2.26
CA ARG A 157 -0.27 6.97 1.50
C ARG A 157 -0.88 6.28 0.30
N VAL A 158 -0.48 6.69 -0.91
CA VAL A 158 -0.93 6.10 -2.17
C VAL A 158 0.12 5.12 -2.65
N ASP A 159 -0.21 3.83 -2.69
CA ASP A 159 0.69 2.78 -3.13
C ASP A 159 0.45 2.48 -4.62
N LEU A 160 1.47 2.70 -5.44
CA LEU A 160 1.44 2.45 -6.89
C LEU A 160 2.47 1.39 -7.27
N TYR A 161 2.03 0.35 -7.97
CA TYR A 161 2.92 -0.59 -8.65
C TYR A 161 3.32 -0.02 -9.99
N TYR A 162 4.62 0.00 -10.28
CA TYR A 162 5.15 0.41 -11.58
C TYR A 162 5.73 -0.82 -12.30
N MET A 163 5.22 -1.08 -13.50
CA MET A 163 5.50 -2.24 -14.34
C MET A 163 5.94 -1.78 -15.73
N PRO A 164 7.21 -1.40 -15.91
CA PRO A 164 7.70 -0.86 -17.19
C PRO A 164 7.63 -1.87 -18.35
N PHE A 165 7.53 -3.17 -18.04
CA PHE A 165 7.57 -4.26 -19.03
C PHE A 165 6.19 -4.87 -19.37
N ALA A 166 5.11 -4.43 -18.71
CA ALA A 166 3.77 -4.95 -18.97
C ALA A 166 3.19 -4.40 -20.30
N LYS A 167 2.39 -5.22 -21.00
CA LYS A 167 1.81 -5.00 -22.35
C LYS A 167 0.83 -3.80 -22.42
N GLY A 168 1.32 -2.59 -22.18
CA GLY A 168 0.58 -1.34 -22.31
C GLY A 168 0.15 -0.69 -20.98
N GLN A 169 -0.08 -1.46 -19.92
CA GLN A 169 -0.42 -0.92 -18.60
C GLN A 169 0.82 -0.83 -17.70
N LYS A 170 1.32 0.41 -17.53
CA LYS A 170 2.57 0.65 -16.79
C LYS A 170 2.39 0.80 -15.29
N ILE A 171 1.18 1.16 -14.82
CA ILE A 171 0.93 1.53 -13.44
C ILE A 171 -0.39 0.94 -12.96
N VAL A 172 -0.39 0.37 -11.75
CA VAL A 172 -1.57 -0.17 -11.07
C VAL A 172 -1.65 0.41 -9.66
N VAL A 173 -2.84 0.81 -9.24
CA VAL A 173 -3.10 1.23 -7.86
C VAL A 173 -3.13 -0.01 -6.97
N GLY A 174 -2.27 -0.05 -5.96
CA GLY A 174 -2.20 -1.13 -4.99
C GLY A 174 -3.17 -0.92 -3.83
N GLU A 175 -2.95 0.15 -3.05
CA GLU A 175 -3.79 0.49 -1.90
C GLU A 175 -3.74 1.99 -1.58
N LEU A 176 -4.74 2.45 -0.83
CA LEU A 176 -4.71 3.73 -0.12
C LEU A 176 -4.63 3.44 1.38
N THR A 177 -3.56 3.87 2.03
CA THR A 177 -3.33 3.62 3.46
C THR A 177 -3.52 4.91 4.26
N PHE A 178 -4.44 4.90 5.21
CA PHE A 178 -4.76 6.09 6.01
C PHE A 178 -3.95 6.21 7.30
N THR A 179 -3.51 5.09 7.87
CA THR A 179 -2.64 5.08 9.06
C THR A 179 -1.52 4.06 8.87
N HIS A 180 -0.46 4.49 8.19
CA HIS A 180 0.71 3.67 7.94
C HIS A 180 1.25 3.05 9.24
N ALA A 181 1.43 1.72 9.25
CA ALA A 181 1.95 0.97 10.39
C ALA A 181 1.21 1.29 11.71
N CYS A 182 -0.12 1.45 11.61
CA CYS A 182 -1.00 1.80 12.73
C CYS A 182 -0.64 3.14 13.39
N GLY A 183 0.13 4.00 12.73
CA GLY A 183 0.65 5.24 13.30
C GLY A 183 1.76 5.05 14.33
N THR A 184 2.44 3.89 14.34
CA THR A 184 3.42 3.53 15.39
C THR A 184 4.83 3.27 14.88
N GLU A 185 5.09 3.38 13.58
CA GLU A 185 6.44 3.15 13.06
C GLU A 185 7.37 4.31 13.43
N ARG A 186 8.48 3.98 14.11
CA ARG A 186 9.47 4.97 14.55
C ARG A 186 10.12 5.67 13.36
N LEU A 187 10.18 7.00 13.43
CA LEU A 187 10.94 7.83 12.49
C LEU A 187 12.38 8.05 12.99
N VAL A 188 13.32 8.07 12.05
CA VAL A 188 14.75 8.30 12.31
C VAL A 188 15.21 9.49 11.46
N PRO A 189 15.62 10.62 12.08
CA PRO A 189 15.60 10.88 13.52
C PRO A 189 14.18 11.15 14.04
N GLU A 190 13.96 10.95 15.34
CA GLU A 190 12.65 11.05 16.00
C GLU A 190 11.99 12.43 15.85
N SER A 191 12.77 13.49 15.64
CA SER A 191 12.26 14.84 15.42
C SER A 191 11.35 14.95 14.19
N TRP A 192 11.43 14.00 13.26
CA TRP A 192 10.54 13.95 12.10
C TRP A 192 9.13 13.45 12.39
N ASP A 193 8.91 12.77 13.51
CA ASP A 193 7.56 12.36 13.93
C ASP A 193 6.65 13.57 14.11
N LYS A 194 7.12 14.55 14.90
CA LYS A 194 6.41 15.81 15.06
C LYS A 194 6.28 16.58 13.73
N LYS A 195 7.33 16.62 12.90
CA LYS A 195 7.30 17.38 11.64
C LYS A 195 6.24 16.86 10.68
N LEU A 196 6.16 15.53 10.50
CA LEU A 196 5.12 14.91 9.66
C LEU A 196 3.74 15.07 10.29
N GLY A 197 3.62 14.95 11.62
CA GLY A 197 2.38 15.23 12.34
C GLY A 197 1.88 16.67 12.14
N ASP A 198 2.77 17.66 12.17
CA ASP A 198 2.43 19.07 11.94
C ASP A 198 1.97 19.35 10.50
N MET A 199 2.39 18.52 9.53
CA MET A 199 1.92 18.58 8.14
C MET A 199 0.50 18.01 8.00
N TRP A 200 0.12 17.04 8.84
CA TRP A 200 -1.22 16.45 8.85
C TRP A 200 -2.25 17.38 9.50
N LYS A 201 -2.60 18.48 8.80
CA LYS A 201 -3.62 19.40 9.30
C LYS A 201 -5.00 18.92 8.86
N HIS A 202 -5.85 18.63 9.84
CA HIS A 202 -7.24 18.30 9.57
C HIS A 202 -7.94 19.49 8.95
N THR A 203 -8.30 19.39 7.67
CA THR A 203 -9.27 20.31 7.11
C THR A 203 -10.61 19.96 7.74
N SER A 204 -11.10 20.85 8.60
CA SER A 204 -12.49 20.79 9.02
C SER A 204 -13.32 21.00 7.76
N TYR A 205 -13.76 19.91 7.14
CA TYR A 205 -14.89 19.99 6.24
C TYR A 205 -16.02 20.54 7.09
N ASN A 206 -16.39 21.81 6.87
CA ASN A 206 -17.62 22.37 7.40
C ASN A 206 -18.70 21.38 6.96
N ARG A 207 -19.15 20.52 7.89
CA ARG A 207 -20.40 19.82 7.72
C ARG A 207 -21.41 20.94 7.63
N GLY A 208 -21.85 21.24 6.39
CA GLY A 208 -23.03 22.02 6.17
C GLY A 208 -24.07 21.48 7.13
N SER A 209 -24.60 22.37 7.95
CA SER A 209 -25.73 22.11 8.82
C SER A 209 -26.90 21.63 7.96
N ASP A 210 -27.01 20.32 7.75
CA ASP A 210 -28.29 19.67 7.51
C ASP A 210 -29.02 19.63 8.85
N GLU A 211 -29.41 20.81 9.33
CA GLU A 211 -30.62 20.96 10.12
C GLU A 211 -31.79 20.95 9.12
N GLY A 212 -32.26 19.75 8.80
CA GLY A 212 -33.43 19.52 7.97
C GLY A 212 -34.23 18.37 8.55
N LYS A 213 -35.29 18.73 9.26
CA LYS A 213 -36.38 17.89 9.82
C LYS A 213 -36.75 16.66 9.01
#